data_AF-A0A976JK12-F1
#
_entry.id   AF-A0A976JK12-F1
#
_cell.length_a   1.000
_cell.length_b   1.000
_cell.length_c   1.000
_cell.angle_alpha   90.00
_cell.angle_beta   90.00
_cell.angle_gamma   90.00
#
_symmetry.space_group_name_H-M   'P 1'
#
loop_
_entity.id
_entity.type
_entity.pdbx_description
1 polymer ?
#
loop_
_entity_poly.entity_id
_entity_poly.type
_entity_poly.pdbx_seq_one_letter_code
_entity_poly.pdbx_strand_id
1 'polypeptide(L)'
;MGSEKEFLKSVENKIEGIEIHFDQDLTKFSTIKLHSVGNLVIVKNEFALQQLINEIKKSKLQYKILGWGANILLPENLPWIAIQLKFDFDKTYLDSVRDVYELPASVSLAVLTSTASKLGLKGWEVFTGIPASLGGAIFMNAGTNLGEIGSLITEVKYLDKNSEIKT
;
A
#
# COMPACT_ATOMS: atom_id res chain seq x y z
N MET A 1 16.94 -5.58 16.53
CA MET A 1 16.69 -4.12 16.60
C MET A 1 17.87 -3.28 16.11
N GLY A 2 19.13 -3.57 16.46
CA GLY A 2 20.30 -2.79 15.97
C GLY A 2 20.52 -2.84 14.44
N SER A 3 20.53 -4.05 13.86
CA SER A 3 20.80 -4.25 12.43
C SER A 3 19.79 -3.61 11.48
N GLU A 4 18.51 -3.57 11.86
CA GLU A 4 17.44 -2.96 11.06
C GLU A 4 17.57 -1.45 10.99
N LYS A 5 17.85 -0.78 12.13
CA LYS A 5 18.02 0.67 12.15
C LYS A 5 19.27 1.11 11.41
N GLU A 6 20.36 0.37 11.55
CA GLU A 6 21.59 0.59 10.78
C GLU A 6 21.34 0.46 9.28
N PHE A 7 20.61 -0.59 8.87
CA PHE A 7 20.19 -0.77 7.49
C PHE A 7 19.37 0.43 6.98
N LEU A 8 18.32 0.82 7.71
CA LEU A 8 17.43 1.91 7.30
C LEU A 8 18.18 3.24 7.15
N LYS A 9 19.08 3.57 8.09
CA LYS A 9 19.96 4.74 7.98
C LYS A 9 20.87 4.67 6.75
N SER A 10 21.32 3.48 6.38
CA SER A 10 22.21 3.29 5.23
C SER A 10 21.53 3.50 3.88
N VAL A 11 20.21 3.35 3.81
CA VAL A 11 19.41 3.51 2.58
C VAL A 11 18.71 4.86 2.49
N GLU A 12 18.52 5.55 3.62
CA GLU A 12 17.82 6.85 3.71
C GLU A 12 18.30 7.89 2.69
N ASN A 13 19.62 8.01 2.52
CA ASN A 13 20.23 8.97 1.59
C ASN A 13 20.54 8.38 0.20
N LYS A 14 20.25 7.10 -0.03
CA LYS A 14 20.56 6.41 -1.30
C LYS A 14 19.34 6.23 -2.18
N ILE A 15 18.16 6.11 -1.58
CA ILE A 15 16.90 5.86 -2.28
C ILE A 15 16.07 7.13 -2.22
N GLU A 16 15.89 7.79 -3.35
CA GLU A 16 15.00 8.94 -3.44
C GLU A 16 13.54 8.49 -3.41
N GLY A 17 12.68 9.24 -2.72
CA GLY A 17 11.24 8.94 -2.64
C GLY A 17 10.85 7.98 -1.51
N ILE A 18 11.70 7.79 -0.50
CA ILE A 18 11.33 7.14 0.77
C ILE A 18 11.37 8.13 1.94
N GLU A 19 10.57 7.85 2.97
CA GLU A 19 10.56 8.59 4.24
C GLU A 19 10.59 7.57 5.38
N ILE A 20 11.55 7.68 6.29
CA ILE A 20 11.81 6.68 7.33
C ILE A 20 11.42 7.23 8.70
N HIS A 21 10.63 6.45 9.44
CA HIS A 21 10.23 6.76 10.81
C HIS A 21 10.66 5.62 11.72
N PHE A 22 11.54 5.92 12.68
CA PHE A 22 12.04 4.96 13.66
C PHE A 22 11.11 4.90 14.88
N ASP A 23 10.93 3.70 15.44
CA ASP A 23 10.14 3.48 16.66
C ASP A 23 8.75 4.15 16.61
N GLN A 24 8.12 4.12 15.44
CA GLN A 24 6.86 4.77 15.16
C GLN A 24 5.73 4.05 15.90
N ASP A 25 4.83 4.81 16.53
CA ASP A 25 3.54 4.30 16.99
C ASP A 25 2.66 3.99 15.77
N LEU A 26 2.39 2.69 15.59
CA LEU A 26 1.63 2.11 14.49
C LEU A 26 0.20 1.74 14.89
N THR A 27 -0.26 2.12 16.09
CA THR A 27 -1.62 1.83 16.59
C THR A 27 -2.69 2.29 15.59
N LYS A 28 -2.47 3.44 14.93
CA LYS A 28 -3.42 4.01 13.95
C LYS A 28 -3.34 3.37 12.56
N PHE A 29 -2.39 2.46 12.32
CA PHE A 29 -2.16 1.80 11.03
C PHE A 29 -2.90 0.46 10.92
N SER A 30 -3.68 0.07 11.93
CA SER A 30 -4.61 -1.05 11.90
C SER A 30 -5.99 -0.59 12.38
N THR A 31 -7.06 -1.14 11.79
CA THR A 31 -8.44 -0.85 12.22
C THR A 31 -8.74 -1.41 13.61
N ILE A 32 -7.98 -2.43 14.06
CA ILE A 32 -8.10 -3.05 15.39
C ILE A 32 -7.55 -2.12 16.48
N LYS A 33 -6.61 -1.23 16.13
CA LYS A 33 -6.03 -0.22 17.04
C LYS A 33 -5.39 -0.79 18.32
N LEU A 34 -4.74 -1.94 18.22
CA LEU A 34 -3.87 -2.42 19.28
C LEU A 34 -2.55 -1.65 19.28
N HIS A 35 -2.00 -1.41 20.48
CA HIS A 35 -0.71 -0.75 20.62
C HIS A 35 0.35 -1.54 19.84
N SER A 36 1.11 -0.83 19.02
CA SER A 36 2.12 -1.42 18.15
C SER A 36 3.20 -0.40 17.84
N VAL A 37 4.47 -0.82 17.91
CA VAL A 37 5.65 0.01 17.66
C VAL A 37 6.57 -0.71 16.67
N GLY A 38 7.11 0.04 15.71
CA GLY A 38 8.04 -0.50 14.71
C GLY A 38 8.67 0.57 13.84
N ASN A 39 9.60 0.18 12.98
CA ASN A 39 10.12 1.10 11.97
C ASN A 39 9.19 1.11 10.75
N LEU A 40 8.85 2.31 10.28
CA LEU A 40 7.97 2.55 9.15
C LEU A 40 8.75 3.23 8.03
N VAL A 41 8.58 2.73 6.81
CA VAL A 41 9.08 3.37 5.59
C VAL A 41 7.89 3.72 4.70
N ILE A 42 7.70 4.99 4.43
CA ILE A 42 6.72 5.48 3.46
C ILE A 42 7.40 5.55 2.09
N VAL A 43 6.79 4.97 1.06
CA VAL A 43 7.34 4.91 -0.29
C VAL A 43 6.44 5.69 -1.25
N LYS A 44 7.03 6.61 -2.02
CA LYS A 44 6.31 7.60 -2.84
C LYS A 44 6.22 7.25 -4.34
N ASN A 45 6.94 6.24 -4.80
CA ASN A 45 6.86 5.78 -6.19
C ASN A 45 7.36 4.34 -6.36
N GLU A 46 7.08 3.77 -7.52
CA GLU A 46 7.42 2.39 -7.88
C GLU A 46 8.93 2.13 -7.89
N PHE A 47 9.73 3.09 -8.37
CA PHE A 47 11.18 2.96 -8.46
C PHE A 47 11.82 2.86 -7.06
N ALA A 48 11.39 3.73 -6.15
CA ALA A 48 11.78 3.70 -4.74
C ALA A 48 11.39 2.37 -4.07
N LEU A 49 10.19 1.85 -4.37
CA LEU A 49 9.74 0.55 -3.86
C LEU A 49 10.67 -0.57 -4.34
N GLN A 50 10.94 -0.64 -5.65
CA GLN A 50 11.80 -1.66 -6.23
C GLN A 50 13.21 -1.63 -5.63
N GLN A 51 13.82 -0.45 -5.50
CA GLN A 51 15.14 -0.30 -4.87
C GLN A 51 15.12 -0.73 -3.40
N LEU A 52 14.13 -0.28 -2.63
CA LEU A 52 14.00 -0.60 -1.21
C LEU A 52 13.87 -2.12 -1.00
N ILE A 53 13.01 -2.78 -1.77
CA ILE A 53 12.82 -4.23 -1.67
C ILE A 53 14.10 -4.98 -2.06
N ASN A 54 14.84 -4.50 -3.06
CA ASN A 54 16.13 -5.08 -3.43
C ASN A 54 17.17 -4.99 -2.31
N GLU A 55 17.31 -3.83 -1.66
CA GLU A 55 18.23 -3.66 -0.55
C GLU A 55 17.81 -4.48 0.68
N ILE A 56 16.52 -4.52 1.02
CA ILE A 56 16.00 -5.35 2.11
C ILE A 56 16.33 -6.84 1.89
N LYS A 57 16.15 -7.35 0.66
CA LYS A 57 16.48 -8.73 0.30
C LYS A 57 17.98 -9.02 0.44
N LYS A 58 18.86 -8.11 -0.01
CA LYS A 58 20.32 -8.25 0.15
C LYS A 58 20.72 -8.33 1.63
N SER A 59 20.06 -7.53 2.47
CA SER A 59 20.28 -7.50 3.92
C SER A 59 19.57 -8.62 4.68
N LYS A 60 18.79 -9.48 3.99
CA LYS A 60 18.01 -10.58 4.59
C LYS A 60 17.06 -10.13 5.71
N LEU A 61 16.58 -8.88 5.61
CA LEU A 61 15.61 -8.33 6.55
C LEU A 61 14.19 -8.67 6.11
N GLN A 62 13.28 -8.76 7.07
CA GLN A 62 11.87 -8.98 6.79
C GLN A 62 11.13 -7.64 6.68
N TYR A 63 10.13 -7.60 5.82
CA TYR A 63 9.24 -6.45 5.67
C TYR A 63 7.81 -6.91 5.46
N LYS A 64 6.85 -6.02 5.73
CA LYS A 64 5.46 -6.19 5.27
C LYS A 64 4.92 -4.88 4.72
N ILE A 65 4.13 -4.98 3.66
CA ILE A 65 3.35 -3.85 3.15
C ILE A 65 2.14 -3.64 4.06
N LEU A 66 1.99 -2.41 4.57
CA LEU A 66 0.83 -1.96 5.32
C LEU A 66 -0.01 -1.05 4.42
N GLY A 67 -1.21 -1.54 4.06
CA GLY A 67 -2.28 -0.71 3.50
C GLY A 67 -2.99 0.05 4.62
N TRP A 68 -4.32 -0.02 4.63
CA TRP A 68 -5.15 0.57 5.70
C TRP A 68 -5.29 -0.32 6.94
N GLY A 69 -4.61 -1.48 6.96
CA GLY A 69 -4.56 -2.38 8.10
C GLY A 69 -5.89 -2.98 8.54
N ALA A 70 -6.88 -3.04 7.65
CA ALA A 70 -8.20 -3.58 7.94
C ALA A 70 -8.23 -5.09 8.19
N ASN A 71 -7.21 -5.81 7.70
CA ASN A 71 -7.10 -7.27 7.81
C ASN A 71 -5.76 -7.70 8.42
N ILE A 72 -5.20 -6.89 9.32
CA ILE A 72 -3.89 -7.18 9.93
C ILE A 72 -3.97 -6.97 11.44
N LEU A 73 -3.59 -8.01 12.17
CA LEU A 73 -3.27 -7.94 13.60
C LEU A 73 -1.78 -7.60 13.75
N LEU A 74 -1.49 -6.38 14.21
CA LEU A 74 -0.13 -5.95 14.46
C LEU A 74 0.34 -6.43 15.85
N PRO A 75 1.56 -7.00 15.96
CA PRO A 75 2.16 -7.28 17.27
C PRO A 75 2.54 -5.98 17.97
N GLU A 76 2.71 -6.03 19.29
CA GLU A 76 3.14 -4.87 20.09
C GLU A 76 4.48 -4.30 19.63
N ASN A 77 5.42 -5.17 19.24
CA ASN A 77 6.69 -4.79 18.64
C ASN A 77 6.83 -5.51 17.30
N LEU A 78 7.03 -4.76 16.21
CA LEU A 78 7.19 -5.34 14.88
C LEU A 78 8.57 -6.01 14.75
N PRO A 79 8.63 -7.30 14.35
CA PRO A 79 9.89 -7.97 14.04
C PRO A 79 10.34 -7.74 12.58
N TRP A 80 9.70 -6.83 11.85
CA TRP A 80 9.92 -6.54 10.43
C TRP A 80 9.68 -5.06 10.13
N ILE A 81 10.24 -4.59 9.01
CA ILE A 81 10.08 -3.22 8.52
C ILE A 81 8.65 -3.05 7.98
N ALA A 82 7.88 -2.12 8.52
CA ALA A 82 6.60 -1.72 7.94
C ALA A 82 6.82 -0.83 6.72
N ILE A 83 6.19 -1.16 5.60
CA ILE A 83 6.25 -0.35 4.38
C ILE A 83 4.86 0.14 4.04
N GLN A 84 4.67 1.46 3.99
CA GLN A 84 3.42 2.06 3.53
C GLN A 84 3.59 2.64 2.14
N LEU A 85 2.70 2.27 1.22
CA LEU A 85 2.67 2.87 -0.12
C LEU A 85 1.88 4.18 -0.06
N LYS A 86 2.52 5.27 -0.45
CA LYS A 86 1.90 6.59 -0.62
C LYS A 86 2.35 7.16 -1.95
N PHE A 87 2.09 6.40 -3.02
CA PHE A 87 2.50 6.80 -4.36
C PHE A 87 1.81 8.10 -4.75
N ASP A 88 2.61 9.04 -5.22
CA ASP A 88 2.11 10.30 -5.75
C ASP A 88 1.46 10.04 -7.11
N PHE A 89 0.28 10.61 -7.32
CA PHE A 89 -0.38 10.63 -8.61
C PHE A 89 -1.23 11.90 -8.71
N ASP A 90 -1.47 12.34 -9.94
CA ASP A 90 -2.32 13.48 -10.18
C ASP A 90 -3.78 13.12 -9.91
N LYS A 91 -4.35 13.69 -8.85
CA LYS A 91 -5.74 13.45 -8.48
C LYS A 91 -6.73 13.97 -9.51
N THR A 92 -6.35 14.94 -10.34
CA THR A 92 -7.21 15.44 -11.43
C THR A 92 -7.47 14.36 -12.49
N TYR A 93 -6.66 13.29 -12.51
CA TYR A 93 -6.91 12.11 -13.33
C TYR A 93 -8.28 11.47 -13.06
N LEU A 94 -8.83 11.67 -11.85
CA LEU A 94 -10.13 11.19 -11.41
C LEU A 94 -11.31 12.14 -11.72
N ASP A 95 -11.08 13.30 -12.33
CA ASP A 95 -12.11 14.33 -12.53
C ASP A 95 -13.00 14.09 -13.77
N SER A 96 -12.66 13.11 -14.61
CA SER A 96 -13.36 12.80 -15.86
C SER A 96 -13.61 11.30 -16.01
N VAL A 97 -14.68 10.96 -16.73
CA VAL A 97 -15.02 9.58 -17.11
C VAL A 97 -13.98 9.06 -18.10
N ARG A 98 -13.52 7.82 -17.89
CA ARG A 98 -12.56 7.11 -18.74
C ARG A 98 -13.00 5.66 -18.90
N ASP A 99 -12.60 5.02 -19.99
CA ASP A 99 -12.83 3.59 -20.19
C ASP A 99 -11.98 2.75 -19.23
N VAL A 100 -10.74 3.19 -18.99
CA VAL A 100 -9.78 2.53 -18.09
C VAL A 100 -9.10 3.57 -17.20
N TYR A 101 -8.99 3.26 -15.91
CA TYR A 101 -8.24 4.04 -14.93
C TYR A 101 -6.99 3.27 -14.51
N GLU A 102 -5.82 3.80 -14.85
CA GLU A 102 -4.55 3.34 -14.28
C GLU A 102 -4.28 4.11 -12.99
N LEU A 103 -4.21 3.40 -11.86
CA LEU A 103 -4.17 4.00 -10.53
C LEU A 103 -3.16 3.28 -9.64
N PRO A 104 -2.42 4.00 -8.78
CA PRO A 104 -1.46 3.35 -7.91
C PRO A 104 -2.14 2.51 -6.81
N ALA A 105 -1.43 1.48 -6.35
CA ALA A 105 -1.88 0.62 -5.25
C ALA A 105 -2.17 1.38 -3.94
N SER A 106 -1.63 2.60 -3.78
CA SER A 106 -1.82 3.48 -2.62
C SER A 106 -3.17 4.19 -2.57
N VAL A 107 -3.93 4.28 -3.69
CA VAL A 107 -5.20 5.02 -3.69
C VAL A 107 -6.19 4.39 -2.73
N SER A 108 -6.88 5.19 -1.93
CA SER A 108 -7.92 4.70 -1.03
C SER A 108 -9.15 4.25 -1.81
N LEU A 109 -9.71 3.10 -1.43
CA LEU A 109 -10.96 2.61 -2.00
C LEU A 109 -12.12 3.58 -1.73
N ALA A 110 -12.10 4.31 -0.60
CA ALA A 110 -13.08 5.35 -0.30
C ALA A 110 -13.04 6.53 -1.29
N VAL A 111 -11.85 6.89 -1.78
CA VAL A 111 -11.72 7.92 -2.83
C VAL A 111 -12.31 7.39 -4.13
N LEU A 112 -12.00 6.14 -4.50
CA LEU A 112 -12.49 5.55 -5.75
C LEU A 112 -14.01 5.38 -5.76
N THR A 113 -14.60 4.89 -4.68
CA THR A 113 -16.07 4.75 -4.58
C THR A 113 -16.77 6.10 -4.61
N SER A 114 -16.22 7.12 -3.95
CA SER A 114 -16.75 8.49 -4.01
C SER A 114 -16.66 9.08 -5.42
N THR A 115 -15.52 8.92 -6.09
CA THR A 115 -15.32 9.37 -7.47
C THR A 115 -16.27 8.65 -8.43
N ALA A 116 -16.36 7.33 -8.35
CA ALA A 116 -17.25 6.53 -9.18
C ALA A 116 -18.70 6.97 -9.03
N SER A 117 -19.16 7.19 -7.80
CA SER A 117 -20.49 7.72 -7.50
C SER A 117 -20.73 9.10 -8.14
N LYS A 118 -19.77 10.03 -8.02
CA LYS A 118 -19.87 11.38 -8.63
C LYS A 118 -19.94 11.35 -10.16
N LEU A 119 -19.20 10.43 -10.78
CA LEU A 119 -19.12 10.29 -12.24
C LEU A 119 -20.19 9.34 -12.81
N GLY A 120 -21.04 8.74 -11.97
CA GLY A 120 -22.06 7.78 -12.41
C GLY A 120 -21.52 6.42 -12.87
N LEU A 121 -20.31 6.04 -12.44
CA LEU A 121 -19.68 4.76 -12.74
C LEU A 121 -20.26 3.68 -11.82
N LYS A 122 -20.78 2.60 -12.42
CA LYS A 122 -21.41 1.47 -11.72
C LYS A 122 -20.38 0.40 -11.31
N GLY A 123 -20.77 -0.47 -10.39
CA GLY A 123 -19.97 -1.59 -9.89
C GLY A 123 -19.09 -1.24 -8.69
N TRP A 124 -18.81 0.05 -8.45
CA TRP A 124 -17.99 0.49 -7.31
C TRP A 124 -18.79 0.60 -6.00
N GLU A 125 -20.11 0.72 -6.08
CA GLU A 125 -21.00 0.84 -4.94
C GLU A 125 -20.83 -0.30 -3.91
N VAL A 126 -20.48 -1.51 -4.37
CA VAL A 126 -20.33 -2.71 -3.53
C VAL A 126 -19.14 -2.60 -2.57
N PHE A 127 -18.20 -1.69 -2.80
CA PHE A 127 -17.03 -1.46 -1.95
C PHE A 127 -17.21 -0.30 -0.96
N THR A 128 -18.40 0.32 -0.95
CA THR A 128 -18.69 1.42 -0.02
C THR A 128 -18.51 0.96 1.42
N GLY A 129 -17.70 1.70 2.18
CA GLY A 129 -17.42 1.40 3.58
C GLY A 129 -16.29 0.39 3.83
N ILE A 130 -15.67 -0.17 2.79
CA ILE A 130 -14.48 -1.03 2.96
C ILE A 130 -13.23 -0.15 3.18
N PRO A 131 -12.59 -0.20 4.37
CA PRO A 131 -11.42 0.63 4.66
C PRO A 131 -10.14 -0.01 4.09
N ALA A 132 -9.91 0.17 2.79
CA ALA A 132 -8.76 -0.40 2.09
C ALA A 132 -8.05 0.61 1.18
N SER A 133 -6.80 0.32 0.85
CA SER A 133 -6.18 0.84 -0.37
C SER A 133 -6.54 -0.06 -1.55
N LEU A 134 -6.42 0.44 -2.77
CA LEU A 134 -6.66 -0.32 -4.00
C LEU A 134 -5.80 -1.58 -4.04
N GLY A 135 -4.51 -1.47 -3.73
CA GLY A 135 -3.62 -2.63 -3.69
C GLY A 135 -3.98 -3.64 -2.61
N GLY A 136 -4.41 -3.17 -1.43
CA GLY A 136 -4.89 -4.05 -0.36
C GLY A 136 -6.20 -4.75 -0.72
N ALA A 137 -7.09 -4.04 -1.42
CA ALA A 137 -8.33 -4.59 -1.93
C ALA A 137 -8.06 -5.67 -2.99
N ILE A 138 -7.18 -5.40 -3.96
CA ILE A 138 -6.76 -6.36 -4.99
C ILE A 138 -6.11 -7.59 -4.34
N PHE A 139 -5.17 -7.40 -3.40
CA PHE A 139 -4.50 -8.50 -2.70
C PHE A 139 -5.47 -9.45 -2.00
N MET A 140 -6.57 -8.92 -1.48
CA MET A 140 -7.60 -9.68 -0.77
C MET A 140 -8.76 -10.15 -1.67
N ASN A 141 -8.76 -9.78 -2.96
CA ASN A 141 -9.96 -9.78 -3.80
C ASN A 141 -11.18 -9.24 -3.04
N ALA A 142 -11.03 -8.07 -2.41
CA ALA A 142 -12.01 -7.52 -1.49
C ALA A 142 -13.38 -7.42 -2.15
N GLY A 143 -14.44 -7.73 -1.40
CA GLY A 143 -15.79 -7.79 -1.91
C GLY A 143 -16.81 -8.05 -0.83
N THR A 144 -18.06 -8.09 -1.27
CA THR A 144 -19.23 -8.51 -0.48
C THR A 144 -19.98 -9.58 -1.26
N ASN A 145 -21.11 -10.04 -0.73
CA ASN A 145 -22.00 -10.94 -1.46
C ASN A 145 -22.55 -10.34 -2.76
N LEU A 146 -22.40 -9.03 -2.98
CA LEU A 146 -22.88 -8.32 -4.18
C LEU A 146 -21.82 -8.21 -5.28
N GLY A 147 -20.56 -8.53 -4.99
CA GLY A 147 -19.47 -8.44 -5.96
C GLY A 147 -18.10 -8.28 -5.31
N GLU A 148 -17.06 -8.49 -6.11
CA GLU A 148 -15.65 -8.47 -5.71
C GLU A 148 -14.81 -7.64 -6.68
N ILE A 149 -13.71 -7.07 -6.19
CA ILE A 149 -12.90 -6.11 -6.94
C ILE A 149 -12.31 -6.72 -8.20
N GLY A 150 -12.02 -8.03 -8.22
CA GLY A 150 -11.53 -8.72 -9.40
C GLY A 150 -12.43 -8.56 -10.63
N SER A 151 -13.74 -8.36 -10.45
CA SER A 151 -14.67 -8.12 -11.56
C SER A 151 -14.50 -6.76 -12.26
N LEU A 152 -13.82 -5.80 -11.62
CA LEU A 152 -13.56 -4.46 -12.15
C LEU A 152 -12.12 -4.27 -12.66
N ILE A 153 -11.23 -5.21 -12.35
CA ILE A 153 -9.80 -5.10 -12.65
C ILE A 153 -9.50 -5.81 -13.96
N THR A 154 -8.92 -5.08 -14.92
CA THR A 154 -8.47 -5.63 -16.20
C THR A 154 -7.03 -6.12 -16.15
N GLU A 155 -6.17 -5.44 -15.39
CA GLU A 155 -4.73 -5.66 -15.38
C GLU A 155 -4.14 -5.18 -14.06
N VAL A 156 -3.06 -5.82 -13.58
CA VAL A 156 -2.36 -5.43 -12.35
C VAL A 156 -0.87 -5.41 -12.60
N LYS A 157 -0.25 -4.25 -12.41
CA LYS A 157 1.21 -4.13 -12.35
C LYS A 157 1.72 -4.48 -10.95
N TYR A 158 2.65 -5.43 -10.83
CA TYR A 158 3.16 -5.92 -9.55
C TYR A 158 4.68 -6.11 -9.54
N LEU A 159 5.25 -6.09 -8.34
CA LEU A 159 6.65 -6.41 -8.09
C LEU A 159 6.76 -7.88 -7.67
N ASP A 160 7.49 -8.69 -8.43
CA ASP A 160 7.60 -10.13 -8.18
C ASP A 160 8.65 -10.49 -7.11
N LYS A 161 8.83 -11.79 -6.88
CA LYS A 161 9.82 -12.31 -5.93
C LYS A 161 11.28 -12.01 -6.32
N ASN A 162 11.56 -11.68 -7.58
CA ASN A 162 12.87 -11.28 -8.07
C ASN A 162 13.05 -9.75 -8.07
N SER A 163 12.05 -9.01 -7.56
CA SER A 163 11.98 -7.56 -7.63
C SER A 163 11.91 -7.03 -9.07
N GLU A 164 11.34 -7.81 -9.97
CA GLU A 164 11.03 -7.38 -11.32
C GLU A 164 9.59 -6.89 -11.38
N ILE A 165 9.39 -5.81 -12.12
CA ILE A 165 8.07 -5.28 -12.42
C ILE A 165 7.45 -6.14 -13.51
N LYS A 166 6.25 -6.64 -13.25
CA LYS A 166 5.42 -7.43 -14.16
C LYS A 166 4.03 -6.83 -14.23
N THR A 167 3.29 -7.29 -15.22
CA THR A 167 1.91 -6.95 -15.49
C THR A 167 1.14 -8.24 -15.74
#